data_AF-A0A1I5EGB2-F1
#
_entry.id   AF-A0A1I5EGB2-F1
#
_cell.length_a   1.000
_cell.length_b   1.000
_cell.length_c   1.000
_cell.angle_alpha   90.00
_cell.angle_beta   90.00
_cell.angle_gamma   90.00
#
_symmetry.space_group_name_H-M   'P 1'
#
loop_
_entity.id
_entity.type
_entity.pdbx_description
1 polymer ?
#
loop_
_entity_poly.entity_id
_entity_poly.type
_entity_poly.pdbx_seq_one_letter_code
_entity_poly.pdbx_strand_id
1 'polypeptide(L)'
;MKESKLELFFSSPAEYENLTLEVQLGWEKIAEINQDKGVDKLEIELFGSDVAHGSIAKMPLDDFISILIEARETLTQNSSTSEA
;
A
#
# COMPACT_ATOMS: atom_id res chain seq x y z
N MET A 1 23.95 -1.55 -4.50
CA MET A 1 22.47 -1.64 -4.58
C MET A 1 21.94 -0.23 -4.42
N LYS A 2 21.09 0.26 -5.33
CA LYS A 2 20.30 1.46 -5.03
C LYS A 2 19.41 1.11 -3.84
N GLU A 3 19.32 1.99 -2.84
CA GLU A 3 18.39 1.82 -1.73
C GLU A 3 16.97 1.67 -2.30
N SER A 4 16.28 0.59 -1.91
CA SER A 4 14.89 0.37 -2.24
C SER A 4 14.04 1.33 -1.41
N LYS A 5 13.87 2.56 -1.92
CA LYS A 5 13.07 3.61 -1.31
C LYS A 5 11.65 3.57 -1.87
N LEU A 6 10.66 3.79 -1.00
CA LEU A 6 9.28 4.01 -1.38
C LEU A 6 9.08 5.45 -1.86
N GLU A 7 8.47 5.61 -3.03
CA GLU A 7 8.21 6.90 -3.66
C GLU A 7 6.76 6.98 -4.14
N LEU A 8 6.21 8.20 -4.14
CA LEU A 8 4.86 8.49 -4.60
C LEU A 8 4.90 9.18 -5.96
N PHE A 9 4.06 8.73 -6.88
CA PHE A 9 3.88 9.33 -8.19
C PHE A 9 2.41 9.61 -8.44
N PHE A 10 2.13 10.77 -9.03
CA PHE A 10 0.80 11.06 -9.55
C PHE A 10 0.59 10.31 -10.85
N SER A 11 -0.51 9.58 -10.95
CA SER A 11 -0.92 8.92 -12.18
C SER A 11 -2.40 9.17 -12.46
N SER A 12 -2.78 8.94 -13.71
CA SER A 12 -4.17 8.97 -14.15
C SER A 12 -4.41 7.81 -15.12
N PRO A 13 -4.45 6.57 -14.62
CA PRO A 13 -4.72 5.41 -15.45
C PRO A 13 -6.10 5.52 -16.10
N ALA A 14 -6.25 4.97 -17.31
CA ALA A 14 -7.50 5.09 -18.07
C ALA A 14 -8.71 4.42 -17.39
N GLU A 15 -8.47 3.57 -16.39
CA GLU A 15 -9.48 2.84 -15.63
C GLU A 15 -10.08 3.63 -14.45
N TYR A 16 -9.50 4.79 -14.10
CA TYR A 16 -10.03 5.67 -13.05
C TYR A 16 -10.46 7.02 -13.62
N GLU A 17 -11.52 7.57 -13.04
CA GLU A 17 -12.02 8.89 -13.45
C GLU A 17 -11.23 10.03 -12.78
N ASN A 18 -10.63 9.77 -11.62
CA ASN A 18 -9.86 10.76 -10.86
C ASN A 18 -8.37 10.43 -10.80
N LEU A 19 -7.58 11.43 -10.36
CA LEU A 19 -6.15 11.29 -10.13
C LEU A 19 -5.88 10.21 -9.08
N THR A 20 -4.88 9.36 -9.32
CA THR A 20 -4.45 8.33 -8.39
C THR A 20 -2.99 8.56 -7.98
N LEU A 21 -2.60 7.94 -6.87
CA LEU A 21 -1.22 7.96 -6.38
C LEU A 21 -0.65 6.54 -6.47
N GLU A 22 0.43 6.38 -7.21
CA GLU A 22 1.20 5.15 -7.26
C GLU A 22 2.26 5.14 -6.17
N VAL A 23 2.37 4.01 -5.47
CA VAL A 23 3.49 3.71 -4.58
C VAL A 23 4.46 2.82 -5.33
N GLN A 24 5.69 3.30 -5.50
CA GLN A 24 6.74 2.56 -6.18
C GLN A 24 7.91 2.23 -5.25
N LEU A 25 8.48 1.03 -5.40
CA LEU A 25 9.73 0.61 -4.79
C LEU A 25 10.82 0.57 -5.87
N GLY A 26 11.64 1.62 -5.95
CA GLY A 26 12.53 1.81 -7.09
C GLY A 26 11.74 2.15 -8.36
N TRP A 27 11.60 1.19 -9.28
CA TRP A 27 10.82 1.34 -10.52
C TRP A 27 9.62 0.40 -10.60
N GLU A 28 9.37 -0.36 -9.53
CA GLU A 28 8.28 -1.32 -9.46
C GLU A 28 7.09 -0.69 -8.75
N LYS A 29 5.94 -0.64 -9.44
CA LYS A 29 4.66 -0.27 -8.85
C LYS A 29 4.18 -1.40 -7.96
N ILE A 30 4.04 -1.10 -6.67
CA ILE A 30 3.62 -2.10 -5.66
C ILE A 30 2.21 -1.83 -5.15
N ALA A 31 1.75 -0.57 -5.23
CA ALA A 31 0.39 -0.22 -4.88
C ALA A 31 -0.11 1.01 -5.64
N GLU A 32 -1.42 1.19 -5.68
CA GLU A 32 -2.09 2.38 -6.18
C GLU A 32 -3.20 2.80 -5.22
N ILE A 33 -3.35 4.10 -5.00
CA ILE A 33 -4.38 4.70 -4.18
C ILE A 33 -5.26 5.56 -5.08
N ASN A 34 -6.54 5.24 -5.17
CA ASN A 34 -7.50 5.99 -5.97
C ASN A 34 -8.55 6.70 -5.10
N GLN A 35 -9.12 7.77 -5.65
CA GLN A 35 -10.07 8.65 -4.98
C GLN A 35 -11.47 8.62 -5.59
N ASP A 36 -11.79 7.63 -6.42
CA ASP A 36 -13.05 7.57 -7.18
C ASP A 36 -14.30 7.50 -6.29
N LYS A 37 -14.16 6.98 -5.06
CA LYS A 37 -15.23 6.96 -4.07
C LYS A 37 -15.30 8.21 -3.18
N GLY A 38 -14.48 9.22 -3.48
CA GLY A 38 -14.32 10.45 -2.70
C GLY A 38 -13.17 10.38 -1.69
N VAL A 39 -12.75 11.55 -1.21
CA VAL A 39 -11.59 11.71 -0.30
C VAL A 39 -11.76 11.02 1.05
N ASP A 40 -13.00 10.76 1.48
CA ASP A 40 -13.32 10.07 2.74
C ASP A 40 -13.38 8.54 2.57
N LYS A 41 -13.18 8.03 1.35
CA LYS A 41 -13.32 6.60 1.01
C LYS A 41 -12.23 6.16 0.03
N LEU A 42 -11.00 6.61 0.27
CA LEU A 42 -9.85 6.21 -0.54
C LEU A 42 -9.68 4.69 -0.51
N GLU A 43 -9.34 4.12 -1.67
CA GLU A 43 -9.07 2.70 -1.82
C GLU A 43 -7.62 2.48 -2.21
N ILE A 44 -7.02 1.44 -1.64
CA ILE A 44 -5.70 0.97 -2.05
C ILE A 44 -5.83 -0.34 -2.82
N GLU A 45 -5.06 -0.46 -3.89
CA GLU A 45 -4.90 -1.65 -4.70
C GLU A 45 -3.46 -2.13 -4.62
N LEU A 46 -3.26 -3.38 -4.20
CA LEU A 46 -1.93 -3.99 -4.02
C LEU A 46 -1.62 -4.90 -5.21
N PHE A 47 -0.43 -4.72 -5.79
CA PHE A 47 0.04 -5.50 -6.92
C PHE A 47 0.96 -6.62 -6.41
N GLY A 48 0.57 -7.87 -6.64
CA GLY A 48 1.42 -9.03 -6.38
C GLY A 48 2.49 -9.22 -7.45
N SER A 49 3.58 -9.88 -7.08
CA SER A 49 4.66 -10.25 -8.02
C SER A 49 4.31 -11.40 -8.97
N ASP A 50 3.20 -12.10 -8.72
CA ASP A 50 2.75 -13.21 -9.57
C ASP A 50 1.70 -12.76 -10.59
N VAL A 51 2.19 -12.51 -11.80
CA VAL A 51 1.40 -12.12 -12.98
C VAL A 51 0.39 -13.21 -13.38
N ALA A 52 0.57 -14.46 -12.93
CA ALA A 52 -0.32 -15.56 -13.27
C ALA A 52 -1.66 -15.54 -12.51
N HIS A 53 -1.73 -14.87 -11.37
CA HIS A 53 -2.91 -14.91 -10.50
C HIS A 53 -3.64 -13.58 -10.33
N GLY A 54 -3.15 -12.49 -10.91
CA GLY A 54 -3.91 -11.25 -11.09
C GLY A 54 -4.57 -10.72 -9.82
N SER A 55 -4.10 -11.13 -8.63
CA SER A 55 -4.81 -10.90 -7.39
C SER A 55 -4.49 -9.49 -6.91
N ILE A 56 -5.20 -8.55 -7.52
CA ILE A 56 -5.33 -7.19 -7.06
C ILE A 56 -6.15 -7.26 -5.78
N ALA A 57 -5.48 -7.14 -4.64
CA ALA A 57 -6.18 -6.97 -3.37
C ALA A 57 -6.60 -5.49 -3.29
N LYS A 58 -7.91 -5.24 -3.26
CA LYS A 58 -8.50 -3.90 -3.13
C LYS A 58 -9.24 -3.77 -1.80
N MET A 59 -8.95 -2.72 -1.06
CA MET A 59 -9.56 -2.47 0.26
C MET A 59 -9.55 -0.98 0.62
N PRO A 60 -10.30 -0.56 1.65
CA PRO A 60 -10.20 0.79 2.19
C PRO A 60 -8.77 1.11 2.66
N LEU A 61 -8.27 2.29 2.31
CA LEU A 61 -6.91 2.71 2.67
C LEU A 61 -6.72 2.77 4.20
N ASP A 62 -7.71 3.31 4.91
CA ASP A 62 -7.63 3.48 6.37
C ASP A 62 -7.58 2.14 7.12
N ASP A 63 -8.32 1.14 6.64
CA ASP A 63 -8.28 -0.21 7.21
C ASP A 63 -6.88 -0.82 7.03
N PHE A 64 -6.28 -0.64 5.85
CA PHE A 64 -4.93 -1.13 5.58
C PHE A 64 -3.86 -0.42 6.42
N ILE A 65 -3.95 0.90 6.56
CA ILE A 65 -3.03 1.65 7.43
C ILE A 65 -3.17 1.18 8.89
N SER A 66 -4.39 0.98 9.36
CA SER A 66 -4.68 0.57 10.73
C SER A 66 -4.04 -0.79 11.06
N ILE A 67 -4.21 -1.79 10.18
CA ILE A 67 -3.64 -3.12 10.43
C ILE A 67 -2.10 -3.14 10.34
N LEU A 68 -1.50 -2.29 9.50
CA LEU A 68 -0.04 -2.15 9.45
C LEU A 68 0.53 -1.50 10.72
N ILE A 69 -0.18 -0.51 11.28
CA ILE A 69 0.18 0.10 12.57
C ILE A 69 0.09 -0.96 13.67
N GLU A 70 -1.02 -1.69 13.75
CA GLU A 70 -1.23 -2.76 14.73
C GLU A 70 -0.14 -3.84 14.64
N ALA A 71 0.21 -4.27 13.43
CA ALA A 71 1.26 -5.26 13.21
C ALA A 71 2.64 -4.76 13.72
N ARG A 72 2.99 -3.51 13.44
CA ARG A 72 4.23 -2.90 13.93
C ARG A 72 4.26 -2.82 15.46
N GLU A 73 3.18 -2.37 16.07
CA GLU A 73 3.05 -2.27 17.52
C GLU A 73 3.17 -3.64 18.18
N THR A 74 2.48 -4.65 17.64
CA THR A 74 2.55 -6.03 18.12
C THR A 74 3.98 -6.58 18.10
N LEU A 75 4.71 -6.39 17.00
CA LEU A 75 6.09 -6.89 16.87
C LEU A 75 7.08 -6.16 17.78
N THR A 76 6.90 -4.85 17.98
CA THR A 76 7.79 -4.04 18.83
C THR A 76 7.52 -4.19 20.32
N GLN A 77 6.29 -4.48 20.72
CA GLN A 77 5.97 -4.83 22.11
C GLN A 77 6.51 -6.21 22.50
N ASN A 78 6.47 -7.18 21.58
CA ASN A 78 6.99 -8.54 21.83
C ASN A 78 8.51 -8.62 21.94
N SER A 79 9.26 -7.65 21.39
CA SER A 79 10.72 -7.57 21.55
C SER A 79 11.18 -7.07 22.93
N SER A 80 10.26 -6.63 23.78
CA SER A 80 10.55 -6.05 25.11
C SER A 80 10.45 -7.06 26.27
N THR A 81 10.05 -8.31 26.00
CA THR A 81 9.76 -9.32 27.04
C THR A 81 10.77 -10.48 27.05
N SER A 82 11.91 -10.34 26.37
CA SER A 82 12.98 -11.35 26.28
C SER A 82 14.20 -11.01 27.14
N GLU A 83 14.04 -10.32 28.27
CA GLU A 83 15.10 -10.19 29.28
C GLU A 83 14.48 -10.18 30.69
N ALA A 84 14.09 -11.36 31.19
CA ALA A 84 13.81 -11.60 32.60
C ALA A 84 14.15 -13.06 32.97
#